data_AF-A0A2V9WN95-F1
#
_entry.id   AF-A0A2V9WN95-F1
#
_cell.length_a   1.000
_cell.length_b   1.000
_cell.length_c   1.000
_cell.angle_alpha   90.00
_cell.angle_beta   90.00
_cell.angle_gamma   90.00
#
_symmetry.space_group_name_H-M   'P 1'
#
loop_
_entity.id
_entity.type
_entity.pdbx_description
1 polymer ?
#
loop_
_entity_poly.entity_id
_entity_poly.type
_entity_poly.pdbx_seq_one_letter_code
_entity_poly.pdbx_strand_id
1 'polypeptide(L)'
;MLDLLMIRCSNKPEGWLSPSRRAECGHLTTVAKQFRHARTKAGLPESLVLYCARHTFGTAAYAATGNLAMEMNVMGHADVRTAIRYQHRVLDSVREAIDQRNLRHEPRHNELRVQLKTAVSD
;
A
#
# COMPACT_ATOMS: atom_id res chain seq x y z
N MET A 1 -20.76 -0.92 1.49
CA MET A 1 -20.08 -1.03 0.17
C MET A 1 -20.40 -2.38 -0.47
N LEU A 2 -20.14 -3.49 0.22
CA LEU A 2 -20.48 -4.83 -0.26
C LEU A 2 -21.98 -4.97 -0.59
N ASP A 3 -22.85 -4.42 0.24
CA ASP A 3 -24.31 -4.47 0.04
C ASP A 3 -24.75 -3.84 -1.29
N LEU A 4 -24.11 -2.74 -1.71
CA LEU A 4 -24.40 -2.08 -2.99
C LEU A 4 -24.00 -2.95 -4.18
N LEU A 5 -22.89 -3.69 -4.06
CA LEU A 5 -22.46 -4.64 -5.09
C LEU A 5 -23.41 -5.84 -5.15
N MET A 6 -23.82 -6.36 -4.00
CA MET A 6 -24.78 -7.48 -3.92
C MET A 6 -26.15 -7.11 -4.52
N ILE A 7 -26.67 -5.91 -4.22
CA ILE A 7 -27.87 -5.39 -4.86
C ILE A 7 -27.72 -5.37 -6.38
N ARG A 8 -26.54 -4.94 -6.87
CA ARG A 8 -26.25 -4.85 -8.30
C ARG A 8 -26.08 -6.20 -8.99
N CYS A 9 -25.61 -7.22 -8.28
CA CYS A 9 -25.63 -8.61 -8.76
C CYS A 9 -27.06 -9.14 -8.91
N SER A 10 -28.02 -8.63 -8.12
CA SER A 10 -29.44 -9.06 -8.16
C SER A 10 -29.59 -10.58 -8.10
N ASN A 11 -28.81 -11.24 -7.23
CA ASN A 11 -28.74 -12.71 -7.06
C ASN A 11 -28.31 -13.50 -8.31
N LYS A 12 -27.76 -12.85 -9.33
CA LYS A 12 -27.20 -13.54 -10.49
C LYS A 12 -25.82 -14.09 -10.14
N PRO A 13 -25.57 -15.40 -10.30
CA PRO A 13 -24.27 -16.00 -10.02
C PRO A 13 -23.24 -15.71 -11.12
N GLU A 14 -23.69 -15.24 -12.30
CA GLU A 14 -22.88 -15.05 -13.48
C GLU A 14 -23.19 -13.73 -14.21
N GLY A 15 -22.25 -13.32 -15.06
CA GLY A 15 -22.32 -12.09 -15.85
C GLY A 15 -21.52 -10.92 -15.26
N TRP A 16 -21.57 -9.78 -15.96
CA TRP A 16 -20.80 -8.60 -15.59
C TRP A 16 -21.49 -7.80 -14.47
N LEU A 17 -20.74 -7.47 -13.42
CA LEU A 17 -21.22 -6.59 -12.33
C LEU A 17 -21.56 -5.17 -12.82
N SER A 18 -20.93 -4.72 -13.91
CA SER A 18 -21.18 -3.42 -14.53
C SER A 18 -21.57 -3.59 -16.00
N PRO A 19 -22.79 -4.08 -16.29
CA PRO A 19 -23.23 -4.31 -17.65
C PRO A 19 -23.46 -3.00 -18.39
N SER A 20 -23.25 -3.00 -19.70
CA SER A 20 -23.46 -1.85 -20.57
C SER A 20 -24.08 -2.30 -21.88
N ARG A 21 -25.30 -1.84 -22.16
CA ARG A 21 -25.97 -2.11 -23.45
C ARG A 21 -25.35 -1.35 -24.62
N ARG A 22 -24.53 -0.34 -24.34
CA ARG A 22 -23.89 0.52 -25.36
C ARG A 22 -22.48 0.07 -25.72
N ALA A 23 -21.80 -0.65 -24.81
CA ALA A 23 -20.46 -1.13 -25.08
C ALA A 23 -20.56 -2.40 -25.94
N GLU A 24 -19.75 -2.48 -26.99
CA GLU A 24 -19.68 -3.67 -27.86
C GLU A 24 -19.33 -4.94 -27.09
N CYS A 25 -18.44 -4.83 -26.09
CA CYS A 25 -18.08 -5.95 -25.20
C CYS A 25 -19.16 -6.27 -24.14
N GLY A 26 -20.30 -5.58 -24.13
CA GLY A 26 -21.43 -5.85 -23.22
C GLY A 26 -21.26 -5.34 -21.78
N HIS A 27 -20.14 -4.72 -21.43
CA HIS A 27 -19.89 -4.19 -20.08
C HIS A 27 -19.06 -2.91 -20.08
N LEU A 28 -19.04 -2.22 -18.94
CA LEU A 28 -18.12 -1.11 -18.74
C LEU A 28 -16.68 -1.63 -18.61
N THR A 29 -15.79 -1.08 -19.42
CA THR A 29 -14.33 -1.31 -19.32
C THR A 29 -13.63 -0.25 -18.48
N THR A 30 -14.29 0.89 -18.24
CA THR A 30 -13.80 1.98 -17.41
C THR A 30 -14.95 2.76 -16.78
N VAL A 31 -14.68 3.35 -15.61
CA VAL A 31 -15.59 4.26 -14.89
C VAL A 31 -15.11 5.71 -14.90
N ALA A 32 -14.06 6.04 -15.67
CA ALA A 32 -13.42 7.35 -15.64
C ALA A 32 -14.36 8.51 -16.03
N LYS A 33 -15.32 8.28 -16.94
CA LYS A 33 -16.30 9.32 -17.32
C LYS A 33 -17.30 9.57 -16.19
N GLN A 34 -17.81 8.51 -15.58
CA GLN A 34 -18.77 8.55 -14.47
C GLN A 34 -18.12 9.22 -13.25
N PHE A 35 -16.85 8.89 -12.96
CA PHE A 35 -16.09 9.53 -11.90
C PHE A 35 -15.93 11.03 -12.13
N ARG A 36 -15.50 11.46 -13.31
CA ARG A 36 -15.38 12.89 -13.65
C ARG A 36 -16.71 13.63 -13.49
N HIS A 37 -17.79 13.04 -13.98
CA HIS A 37 -19.12 13.62 -13.84
C HIS A 37 -19.55 13.75 -12.37
N ALA A 38 -19.34 12.71 -11.56
CA ALA A 38 -19.63 12.73 -10.13
C ALA A 38 -18.77 13.77 -9.38
N ARG A 39 -17.48 13.85 -9.70
CA ARG A 39 -16.54 14.84 -9.16
C ARG A 39 -17.01 16.27 -9.45
N THR A 40 -17.35 16.57 -10.70
CA THR A 40 -17.87 17.90 -11.10
C THR A 40 -19.17 18.20 -10.37
N LYS A 41 -20.10 17.23 -10.29
CA LYS A 41 -21.38 17.40 -9.56
C LYS A 41 -21.17 17.66 -8.06
N ALA A 42 -20.11 17.11 -7.48
CA ALA A 42 -19.73 17.30 -6.08
C ALA A 42 -18.89 18.57 -5.84
N GLY A 43 -18.56 19.36 -6.86
CA GLY A 43 -17.73 20.57 -6.72
C GLY A 43 -16.28 20.29 -6.32
N LEU A 44 -15.78 19.09 -6.61
CA LEU A 44 -14.43 18.65 -6.22
C LEU A 44 -13.37 19.10 -7.25
N PRO A 45 -12.10 19.32 -6.82
CA PRO A 45 -11.06 19.85 -7.68
C PRO A 45 -10.69 18.90 -8.82
N GLU A 46 -10.30 19.45 -9.97
CA GLU A 46 -9.90 18.69 -11.15
C GLU A 46 -8.69 17.76 -10.91
N SER A 47 -7.82 18.13 -9.96
CA SER A 47 -6.68 17.32 -9.54
C SER A 47 -7.07 16.01 -8.85
N LEU A 48 -8.30 15.91 -8.32
CA LEU A 48 -8.84 14.66 -7.81
C LEU A 48 -9.21 13.76 -8.99
N VAL A 49 -8.29 12.87 -9.35
CA VAL A 49 -8.47 11.89 -10.43
C VAL A 49 -8.73 10.49 -9.88
N LEU A 50 -9.30 9.62 -10.72
CA LEU A 50 -9.65 8.25 -10.32
C LEU A 50 -8.44 7.47 -9.74
N TYR A 51 -7.23 7.74 -10.24
CA TYR A 51 -5.99 7.11 -9.76
C TYR A 51 -5.65 7.46 -8.30
N CYS A 52 -6.12 8.60 -7.78
CA CYS A 52 -5.92 8.97 -6.37
C CYS A 52 -6.50 7.91 -5.42
N ALA A 53 -7.65 7.31 -5.76
CA ALA A 53 -8.24 6.25 -4.94
C ALA A 53 -7.31 5.03 -4.82
N ARG A 54 -6.69 4.63 -5.94
CA ARG A 54 -5.68 3.56 -5.95
C ARG A 54 -4.47 3.95 -5.11
N HIS A 55 -4.04 5.21 -5.18
CA HIS A 55 -2.90 5.68 -4.41
C HIS A 55 -3.18 5.66 -2.90
N THR A 56 -4.31 6.21 -2.48
CA THR A 56 -4.75 6.22 -1.07
C THR A 56 -4.87 4.80 -0.52
N PHE A 57 -5.42 3.87 -1.31
CA PHE A 57 -5.49 2.47 -0.94
C PHE A 57 -4.10 1.86 -0.69
N GLY A 58 -3.15 2.05 -1.60
CA GLY A 58 -1.78 1.53 -1.46
C GLY A 58 -1.08 2.08 -0.22
N THR A 59 -1.17 3.38 0.01
CA THR A 59 -0.62 4.02 1.22
C THR A 59 -1.24 3.44 2.49
N ALA A 60 -2.57 3.27 2.55
CA ALA A 60 -3.25 2.73 3.72
C ALA A 60 -2.91 1.25 3.97
N ALA A 61 -2.89 0.44 2.91
CA ALA A 61 -2.55 -0.99 3.00
C ALA A 61 -1.11 -1.20 3.48
N TYR A 62 -0.16 -0.41 2.95
CA TYR A 62 1.23 -0.47 3.41
C TYR A 62 1.36 0.02 4.86
N ALA A 63 0.75 1.15 5.21
CA ALA A 63 0.81 1.69 6.57
C ALA A 63 0.24 0.72 7.62
N ALA A 64 -0.82 -0.02 7.28
CA ALA A 64 -1.42 -1.01 8.18
C ALA A 64 -0.61 -2.30 8.32
N THR A 65 0.17 -2.68 7.31
CA THR A 65 0.83 -4.01 7.26
C THR A 65 2.34 -3.96 7.40
N GLY A 66 2.98 -2.84 7.07
CA GLY A 66 4.43 -2.73 6.88
C GLY A 66 4.99 -3.64 5.78
N ASN A 67 4.13 -4.35 5.03
CA ASN A 67 4.54 -5.42 4.12
C ASN A 67 4.34 -5.00 2.67
N LEU A 68 5.44 -4.61 2.03
CA LEU A 68 5.45 -4.17 0.64
C LEU A 68 4.99 -5.29 -0.32
N ALA A 69 5.37 -6.54 -0.07
CA ALA A 69 4.98 -7.65 -0.94
C ALA A 69 3.47 -7.89 -0.93
N MET A 70 2.82 -7.73 0.22
CA MET A 70 1.36 -7.80 0.31
C MET A 70 0.67 -6.65 -0.42
N GLU A 71 1.13 -5.40 -0.22
CA GLU A 71 0.58 -4.25 -0.94
C GLU A 71 0.72 -4.43 -2.46
N MET A 72 1.90 -4.84 -2.93
CA MET A 72 2.12 -5.14 -4.34
C MET A 72 1.18 -6.20 -4.89
N ASN A 73 0.96 -7.29 -4.15
CA ASN A 73 0.08 -8.37 -4.56
C ASN A 73 -1.37 -7.86 -4.70
N VAL A 74 -1.90 -7.20 -3.67
CA VAL A 74 -3.29 -6.71 -3.67
C VAL A 74 -3.51 -5.62 -4.73
N MET A 75 -2.49 -4.81 -5.01
CA MET A 75 -2.57 -3.82 -6.07
C MET A 75 -2.32 -4.41 -7.47
N GLY A 76 -1.70 -5.59 -7.59
CA GLY A 76 -1.30 -6.18 -8.86
C GLY A 76 -0.09 -5.49 -9.50
N HIS A 77 0.85 -4.98 -8.69
CA HIS A 77 2.11 -4.42 -9.19
C HIS A 77 3.12 -5.54 -9.47
N ALA A 78 3.58 -5.64 -10.73
CA ALA A 78 4.67 -6.54 -11.10
C ALA A 78 6.06 -5.93 -10.80
N ASP A 79 6.17 -4.59 -10.80
CA ASP A 79 7.41 -3.87 -10.54
C ASP A 79 7.37 -3.16 -9.18
N VAL A 80 8.36 -3.50 -8.34
CA VAL A 80 8.65 -2.88 -7.03
C VAL A 80 8.74 -1.36 -7.11
N ARG A 81 9.24 -0.79 -8.22
CA ARG A 81 9.34 0.67 -8.39
C ARG A 81 8.00 1.39 -8.26
N THR A 82 6.91 0.72 -8.63
CA THR A 82 5.54 1.27 -8.52
C THR A 82 5.06 1.29 -7.07
N ALA A 83 5.54 0.35 -6.26
CA ALA A 83 5.18 0.12 -4.87
C ALA A 83 5.93 1.03 -3.89
N ILE A 84 7.19 1.37 -4.22
CA ILE A 84 8.04 2.25 -3.40
C ILE A 84 7.37 3.62 -3.14
N ARG A 85 6.49 4.09 -4.03
CA ARG A 85 5.73 5.35 -3.85
C ARG A 85 4.86 5.36 -2.59
N TYR A 86 4.44 4.19 -2.10
CA TYR A 86 3.61 4.06 -0.91
C TYR A 86 4.43 4.00 0.40
N GLN A 87 5.75 3.84 0.31
CA GLN A 87 6.65 3.97 1.46
C GLN A 87 6.86 5.45 1.82
N HIS A 88 5.84 6.10 2.38
CA HIS A 88 6.07 7.34 3.09
C HIS A 88 6.89 7.03 4.34
N ARG A 89 8.19 7.31 4.27
CA ARG A 89 9.17 6.97 5.30
C ARG A 89 8.93 7.80 6.55
N VAL A 90 8.32 7.19 7.56
CA VAL A 90 8.58 7.60 8.95
C VAL A 90 9.97 7.08 9.28
N LEU A 91 11.00 7.88 8.99
CA LEU A 91 12.41 7.56 9.22
C LEU A 91 12.70 7.19 10.69
N ASP A 92 11.84 7.61 11.61
CA ASP A 92 11.94 7.34 13.05
C ASP A 92 11.87 5.85 13.37
N SER A 93 11.03 5.09 12.65
CA SER A 93 10.89 3.63 12.85
C SER A 93 12.13 2.83 12.48
N VAL A 94 12.85 3.26 11.44
CA VAL A 94 14.12 2.63 11.02
C VAL A 94 15.21 2.94 12.03
N ARG A 95 15.23 4.19 12.53
CA ARG A 95 16.17 4.60 13.57
C ARG A 95 15.97 3.79 14.85
N GLU A 96 14.74 3.69 15.35
CA GLU A 96 14.43 2.87 16.53
C GLU A 96 14.78 1.40 16.34
N ALA A 97 14.50 0.82 15.16
CA ALA A 97 14.85 -0.57 14.89
C ALA A 97 16.36 -0.83 14.90
N ILE A 98 17.15 0.10 14.34
CA ILE A 98 18.61 0.04 14.37
C ILE A 98 19.16 0.23 15.78
N ASP A 99 18.64 1.21 16.52
CA ASP A 99 19.05 1.48 17.91
C ASP A 99 18.76 0.25 18.81
N GLN A 100 17.58 -0.34 18.68
CA GLN A 100 17.22 -1.59 19.37
C GLN A 100 18.11 -2.77 18.99
N ARG A 101 18.50 -2.89 17.71
CA ARG A 101 19.44 -3.91 17.26
C ARG A 101 20.83 -3.69 17.88
N ASN A 102 21.30 -2.45 17.91
CA ASN A 102 22.61 -2.10 18.48
C ASN A 102 22.65 -2.39 20.00
N LEU A 103 21.58 -2.06 20.73
CA LEU A 103 21.44 -2.39 22.15
C LEU A 103 21.45 -3.91 22.41
N ARG A 104 20.88 -4.72 21.51
CA ARG A 104 20.94 -6.19 21.61
C ARG A 104 22.35 -6.77 21.37
N HIS A 105 23.24 -6.03 20.70
CA HIS A 105 24.59 -6.49 20.37
C HIS A 105 25.69 -5.92 21.28
N GLU A 106 25.40 -4.91 22.10
CA GLU A 106 26.29 -4.36 23.14
C GLU A 106 26.93 -5.40 24.08
N PRO A 107 26.27 -6.51 24.50
CA PRO A 107 26.89 -7.46 25.42
C PRO A 107 28.17 -8.13 24.87
N ARG A 108 28.32 -8.23 23.54
CA ARG A 108 29.50 -8.87 22.92
C ARG A 108 30.70 -7.95 22.76
N HIS A 109 30.49 -6.64 22.59
CA HIS A 109 31.61 -5.72 22.36
C HIS A 109 32.34 -5.33 23.64
N ASN A 110 31.65 -5.34 24.79
CA ASN A 110 32.29 -5.06 26.07
C ASN A 110 33.16 -6.22 26.55
N GLU A 111 32.76 -7.48 26.34
CA GLU A 111 33.60 -8.64 26.70
C GLU A 111 34.90 -8.69 25.87
N LEU A 112 34.84 -8.39 24.57
CA LEU A 112 36.02 -8.29 23.70
C LEU A 112 36.94 -7.13 24.09
N ARG A 113 36.39 -5.96 24.46
CA ARG A 113 37.17 -4.80 24.92
C ARG A 113 37.81 -5.02 26.29
N VAL A 114 37.16 -5.78 27.17
CA VAL A 114 37.74 -6.15 28.46
C VAL A 114 38.89 -7.14 28.24
N GLN A 115 38.70 -8.19 27.44
CA GLN A 115 39.74 -9.20 27.14
C GLN A 115 40.98 -8.62 26.42
N LEU A 116 40.79 -7.67 25.50
CA LEU A 116 41.90 -6.99 24.82
C LEU A 116 42.69 -6.05 25.75
N LYS A 117 42.07 -5.50 26.80
CA LYS A 117 42.78 -4.65 27.77
C LYS A 117 43.58 -5.47 28.78
N THR A 118 43.10 -6.65 29.16
CA THR A 118 43.86 -7.57 30.03
C THR A 118 45.05 -8.19 29.29
N ALA A 119 44.92 -8.53 28.00
CA ALA A 119 46.00 -9.14 27.22
C ALA A 119 47.14 -8.17 26.80
N VAL A 120 46.96 -6.86 26.98
CA VAL A 120 47.97 -5.83 26.66
C VAL A 120 48.65 -5.29 27.93
N SER A 121 48.20 -5.72 29.11
CA SER A 121 48.75 -5.29 30.41
C SER A 121 49.67 -6.35 31.07
N ASP A 122 49.95 -7.45 30.38
CA ASP A 122 51.00 -8.44 30.67
C ASP A 122 52.12 -8.34 29.61
#